data_AF-A0AAE9HYK2-F1
#
_entry.id   AF-A0AAE9HYK2-F1
#
_cell.length_a   1.000
_cell.length_b   1.000
_cell.length_c   1.000
_cell.angle_alpha   90.00
_cell.angle_beta   90.00
_cell.angle_gamma   90.00
#
_symmetry.space_group_name_H-M   'P 1'
#
loop_
_entity.id
_entity.type
_entity.pdbx_description
1 polymer ?
#
loop_
_entity_poly.entity_id
_entity_poly.type
_entity_poly.pdbx_seq_one_letter_code
_entity_poly.pdbx_strand_id
1 'polypeptide(L)'
;MLTAQGRVEHYPDAPQPPWIVFPHTEPGELAPHVRQGVAEPWFDREWRPFWTSLTPIQRDLYLDGWQASPEWREAIAFVFESFSELDVDQDAKESEEYLRANSSHPKRCSLLNRLFKR
;
A
#
# COMPACT_ATOMS: atom_id res chain seq x y z
N MET A 1 1.08 -41.63 5.43
CA MET A 1 2.18 -40.83 6.01
C MET A 1 3.18 -40.58 4.90
N LEU A 2 3.22 -39.38 4.32
CA LEU A 2 4.25 -38.97 3.37
C LEU A 2 4.80 -37.63 3.83
N THR A 3 6.09 -37.62 4.13
CA THR A 3 6.90 -36.49 4.57
C THR A 3 7.03 -35.51 3.40
N ALA A 4 6.24 -34.43 3.42
CA ALA A 4 6.40 -33.31 2.49
C ALA A 4 7.58 -32.46 2.95
N GLN A 5 8.75 -32.89 2.51
CA GLN A 5 10.02 -32.19 2.61
C GLN A 5 9.83 -30.75 2.09
N GLY A 6 10.09 -29.76 2.95
CA GLY A 6 10.03 -28.35 2.62
C GLY A 6 10.96 -28.04 1.45
N ARG A 7 10.39 -27.94 0.25
CA ARG A 7 11.06 -27.35 -0.89
C ARG A 7 11.06 -25.86 -0.63
N VAL A 8 12.24 -25.31 -0.36
CA VAL A 8 12.49 -23.88 -0.53
C VAL A 8 12.21 -23.63 -2.00
N GLU A 9 10.99 -23.20 -2.32
CA GLU A 9 10.60 -22.81 -3.67
C GLU A 9 11.50 -21.63 -4.05
N HIS A 10 12.63 -21.96 -4.67
CA HIS A 10 13.51 -20.98 -5.28
C HIS A 10 12.69 -20.43 -6.45
N TYR A 11 12.01 -19.30 -6.27
CA TYR A 11 11.22 -18.66 -7.33
C TYR A 11 12.18 -18.24 -8.44
N PRO A 12 12.31 -19.00 -9.55
CA PRO A 12 13.29 -18.68 -10.59
C PRO A 12 12.87 -17.43 -11.38
N ASP A 13 11.60 -17.03 -11.21
CA ASP A 13 10.95 -15.89 -11.86
C ASP A 13 10.59 -14.78 -10.85
N ALA A 14 11.05 -14.87 -9.60
CA ALA A 14 10.79 -13.79 -8.67
C ALA A 14 11.56 -12.53 -9.11
N PRO A 15 10.89 -11.35 -9.14
CA PRO A 15 11.58 -10.11 -9.42
C PRO A 15 12.66 -9.89 -8.37
N GLN A 16 13.78 -9.30 -8.78
CA GLN A 16 14.84 -8.94 -7.85
C GLN A 16 14.31 -7.94 -6.81
N PRO A 17 14.77 -8.01 -5.55
CA PRO A 17 14.31 -7.08 -4.53
C PRO A 17 14.76 -5.65 -4.82
N PRO A 18 14.05 -4.65 -4.29
CA PRO A 18 14.26 -3.25 -4.66
C PRO A 18 15.67 -2.74 -4.36
N TRP A 19 16.34 -3.20 -3.30
CA TRP A 19 17.73 -2.83 -2.99
C TRP A 19 18.77 -3.40 -3.95
N ILE A 20 18.41 -4.41 -4.75
CA ILE A 20 19.28 -4.94 -5.81
C ILE A 20 19.09 -4.16 -7.11
N VAL A 21 17.83 -3.85 -7.46
CA VAL A 21 17.51 -3.07 -8.66
C VAL A 21 17.91 -1.60 -8.51
N PHE A 22 17.76 -1.06 -7.29
CA PHE A 22 18.08 0.31 -6.92
C PHE A 22 19.10 0.32 -5.77
N PRO A 23 20.39 0.07 -6.06
CA PRO A 23 21.43 -0.07 -5.03
C PRO A 23 21.75 1.23 -4.28
N HIS A 24 21.26 2.38 -4.76
CA HIS A 24 21.46 3.68 -4.12
C HIS A 24 20.28 4.12 -3.26
N THR A 25 19.21 3.33 -3.20
CA THR A 25 18.02 3.66 -2.41
C THR A 25 18.20 3.14 -0.99
N GLU A 26 18.00 3.99 0.00
CA GLU A 26 17.97 3.57 1.40
C GLU A 26 16.58 3.02 1.79
N PRO A 27 16.48 2.14 2.82
CA PRO A 27 15.19 1.59 3.25
C PRO A 27 14.14 2.67 3.55
N GLY A 28 14.56 3.78 4.19
CA GLY A 28 13.67 4.90 4.51
C GLY A 28 13.18 5.69 3.29
N GLU A 29 13.88 5.58 2.15
CA GLU A 29 13.50 6.23 0.90
C GLU A 29 12.62 5.32 0.02
N LEU A 30 12.36 4.08 0.43
CA LEU A 30 11.53 3.16 -0.35
C LEU A 30 10.11 3.72 -0.59
N ALA A 31 9.48 4.30 0.42
CA ALA A 31 8.11 4.82 0.32
C ALA A 31 7.94 5.90 -0.77
N PRO A 32 8.78 6.95 -0.85
CA PRO A 32 8.69 7.92 -1.95
C PRO A 32 9.04 7.30 -3.31
N HIS A 33 10.02 6.38 -3.39
CA HIS A 33 10.43 5.75 -4.65
C HIS A 33 9.36 4.81 -5.24
N VAL A 34 8.58 4.14 -4.37
CA VAL A 34 7.45 3.30 -4.79
C VAL A 34 6.30 4.14 -5.37
N ARG A 35 6.17 5.40 -4.95
CA ARG A 35 5.03 6.25 -5.29
C ARG A 35 5.33 7.34 -6.31
N GLN A 36 6.60 7.66 -6.53
CA GLN A 36 7.02 8.77 -7.36
C GLN A 36 8.38 8.50 -8.03
N GLY A 37 8.48 8.85 -9.31
CA GLY A 37 9.75 8.92 -10.04
C GLY A 37 10.02 7.70 -10.92
N VAL A 38 11.30 7.45 -11.21
CA VAL A 38 11.74 6.47 -12.22
C VAL A 38 11.53 5.02 -11.77
N ALA A 39 11.45 4.77 -10.46
CA ALA A 39 11.26 3.44 -9.90
C ALA A 39 9.78 3.00 -9.86
N GLU A 40 8.85 3.95 -9.79
CA GLU A 40 7.39 3.72 -9.76
C GLU A 40 6.91 2.70 -10.81
N PRO A 41 7.21 2.83 -12.12
CA PRO A 41 6.71 1.88 -13.11
C PRO A 41 7.22 0.45 -12.92
N TRP A 42 8.42 0.25 -12.37
CA TRP A 42 8.92 -1.08 -12.05
C TRP A 42 8.20 -1.66 -10.83
N PHE A 43 7.96 -0.83 -9.80
CA PHE A 43 7.20 -1.25 -8.64
C PHE A 43 5.76 -1.62 -9.00
N ASP A 44 5.10 -0.83 -9.84
CA ASP A 44 3.70 -1.06 -10.24
C ASP A 44 3.52 -2.29 -11.15
N ARG A 45 4.49 -2.55 -12.05
CA ARG A 45 4.37 -3.61 -13.06
C ARG A 45 4.93 -4.96 -12.63
N GLU A 46 6.07 -4.95 -11.94
CA GLU A 46 6.80 -6.18 -11.61
C GLU A 46 6.61 -6.54 -10.14
N TRP A 47 6.94 -5.60 -9.25
CA TRP A 47 7.04 -5.88 -7.82
C TRP A 47 5.67 -6.05 -7.13
N ARG A 48 4.75 -5.11 -7.33
CA ARG A 48 3.44 -5.09 -6.66
C ARG A 48 2.60 -6.33 -6.98
N PRO A 49 2.40 -6.77 -8.25
CA PRO A 49 1.62 -7.98 -8.52
C PRO A 49 2.29 -9.25 -7.98
N PHE A 50 3.62 -9.32 -7.98
CA PHE A 50 4.35 -10.41 -7.34
C PHE A 50 4.10 -10.41 -5.82
N TRP A 51 4.35 -9.28 -5.14
CA TRP A 51 4.26 -9.17 -3.69
C TRP A 51 2.85 -9.44 -3.14
N THR A 52 1.81 -8.99 -3.85
CA THR A 52 0.41 -9.23 -3.47
C THR A 52 -0.02 -10.69 -3.71
N SER A 53 0.59 -11.39 -4.68
CA SER A 53 0.32 -12.81 -4.92
C SER A 53 0.88 -13.73 -3.83
N LEU A 54 1.89 -13.28 -3.07
CA LEU A 54 2.53 -14.06 -2.01
C LEU A 54 1.72 -14.05 -0.72
N THR A 55 1.67 -15.21 -0.05
CA THR A 55 1.21 -15.34 1.33
C THR A 55 2.23 -14.76 2.32
N PRO A 56 1.83 -14.42 3.57
CA PRO A 56 2.76 -13.90 4.57
C PRO A 56 3.98 -14.81 4.80
N ILE A 57 3.79 -16.13 4.80
CA ILE A 57 4.87 -17.11 4.94
C ILE A 57 5.82 -17.07 3.74
N GLN A 58 5.29 -16.94 2.52
CA GLN A 58 6.12 -16.85 1.31
C GLN A 58 6.90 -15.53 1.23
N ARG A 59 6.31 -14.42 1.70
CA ARG A 59 7.01 -13.13 1.80
C ARG A 59 8.19 -13.22 2.76
N ASP A 60 8.01 -13.85 3.92
CA ASP A 60 9.09 -14.04 4.88
C ASP A 60 10.22 -14.93 4.31
N LEU A 61 9.86 -16.05 3.68
CA LEU A 61 10.82 -16.91 2.99
C LEU A 61 11.57 -16.18 1.85
N TYR A 62 10.89 -15.32 1.10
CA TYR A 62 11.50 -14.51 0.06
C TYR A 62 12.51 -13.53 0.66
N LEU A 63 12.13 -12.78 1.71
CA LEU A 63 13.02 -11.85 2.41
C LEU A 63 14.21 -12.55 3.05
N ASP A 64 14.01 -13.76 3.57
CA ASP A 64 15.06 -14.59 4.15
C ASP A 64 16.05 -15.09 3.10
N GLY A 65 15.55 -15.59 1.97
CA GLY A 65 16.37 -16.06 0.84
C GLY A 65 17.26 -14.97 0.26
N TRP A 66 16.80 -13.72 0.28
CA TRP A 66 17.59 -12.56 -0.15
C TRP A 66 18.42 -11.91 0.97
N GLN A 67 18.44 -12.49 2.17
CA GLN A 67 19.14 -11.96 3.35
C GLN A 67 18.79 -10.48 3.61
N ALA A 68 17.50 -10.15 3.51
CA ALA A 68 17.02 -8.79 3.73
C ALA A 68 17.33 -8.33 5.16
N SER A 69 18.00 -7.19 5.27
CA SER A 69 18.24 -6.53 6.56
C SER A 69 16.91 -6.16 7.23
N PRO A 70 16.86 -6.10 8.57
CA PRO A 70 15.61 -5.80 9.29
C PRO A 70 14.97 -4.48 8.83
N GLU A 71 15.79 -3.46 8.54
CA GLU A 71 15.33 -2.15 8.03
C GLU A 71 14.55 -2.29 6.70
N TRP A 72 15.00 -3.17 5.80
CA TRP A 72 14.31 -3.44 4.54
C TRP A 72 13.02 -4.22 4.72
N ARG A 73 12.99 -5.15 5.69
CA ARG A 73 11.77 -5.89 6.04
C ARG A 73 10.70 -4.93 6.55
N GLU A 74 11.08 -4.04 7.46
CA GLU A 74 10.18 -3.02 8.00
C GLU A 74 9.73 -2.01 6.95
N ALA A 75 10.63 -1.53 6.09
CA ALA A 75 10.29 -0.61 5.01
C ALA A 75 9.27 -1.23 4.03
N ILE A 76 9.46 -2.50 3.64
CA ILE A 76 8.52 -3.20 2.76
C ILE A 76 7.17 -3.42 3.46
N ALA A 77 7.17 -3.86 4.72
CA ALA A 77 5.93 -4.03 5.49
C ALA A 77 5.17 -2.69 5.60
N PHE A 78 5.87 -1.61 5.93
CA PHE A 78 5.29 -0.27 6.00
C PHE A 78 4.66 0.17 4.67
N VAL A 79 5.33 -0.06 3.54
CA VAL A 79 4.84 0.40 2.22
C VAL A 79 3.76 -0.50 1.64
N PHE A 80 3.78 -1.81 1.89
CA PHE A 80 2.92 -2.77 1.20
C PHE A 80 1.91 -3.48 2.10
N GLU A 81 2.13 -3.60 3.41
CA GLU A 81 1.12 -4.13 4.35
C GLU A 81 0.25 -3.01 4.94
N SER A 82 0.82 -1.84 5.22
CA SER A 82 0.07 -0.73 5.83
C SER A 82 -1.03 -0.14 4.93
N PHE A 83 -0.98 -0.37 3.61
CA PHE A 83 -2.04 0.02 2.67
C PHE A 83 -3.06 -1.08 2.40
N SER A 84 -2.84 -2.30 2.88
CA SER A 84 -3.81 -3.39 2.74
C SER A 84 -4.98 -3.29 3.73
N GLU A 85 -4.84 -2.50 4.79
CA GLU A 85 -5.90 -2.24 5.79
C GLU A 85 -6.79 -1.04 5.44
N LEU A 86 -6.43 -0.26 4.42
CA LEU A 86 -7.23 0.88 3.94
C LEU A 86 -8.24 0.36 2.90
N ASP A 87 -9.28 -0.32 3.38
CA ASP A 87 -10.41 -0.76 2.56
C ASP A 87 -11.19 0.47 2.07
N VAL A 88 -10.80 0.97 0.89
CA VAL A 88 -11.39 2.16 0.26
C VAL A 88 -12.90 1.99 0.03
N ASP A 89 -13.35 0.74 -0.17
CA ASP A 89 -14.77 0.40 -0.28
C ASP A 89 -15.54 0.66 1.03
N GLN A 90 -14.93 0.38 2.19
CA GLN A 90 -15.53 0.66 3.49
C GLN A 90 -15.64 2.17 3.77
N ASP A 91 -14.61 2.98 3.44
CA ASP A 91 -14.63 4.44 3.62
C ASP A 91 -15.69 5.12 2.72
N ALA A 92 -15.80 4.66 1.47
CA ALA A 92 -16.83 5.14 0.55
C ALA A 92 -18.25 4.91 1.10
N LYS A 93 -18.48 3.72 1.69
CA LYS A 93 -19.78 3.36 2.28
C LYS A 93 -20.13 4.20 3.50
N GLU A 94 -19.17 4.47 4.39
CA GLU A 94 -19.40 5.31 5.58
C GLU A 94 -19.72 6.77 5.21
N SER A 95 -19.08 7.30 4.16
CA SER A 95 -19.36 8.63 3.63
C SER A 95 -20.79 8.76 3.07
N GLU A 96 -21.26 7.77 2.31
CA GLU A 96 -22.64 7.73 1.82
C GLU A 96 -23.66 7.64 2.96
N GLU A 97 -23.35 6.89 4.02
CA GLU A 97 -24.19 6.77 5.21
C GLU A 97 -24.25 8.10 5.98
N TYR A 98 -23.13 8.80 6.09
CA TYR A 98 -23.07 10.13 6.70
C TYR A 98 -23.87 11.17 5.91
N LEU A 99 -23.75 11.21 4.58
CA LEU A 99 -24.55 12.10 3.74
C LEU A 99 -26.04 11.78 3.83
N ARG A 100 -26.40 10.49 3.92
CA ARG A 100 -27.79 10.04 4.10
C ARG A 100 -28.34 10.45 5.46
N ALA A 101 -27.56 10.32 6.54
CA ALA A 101 -27.94 10.72 7.89
C ALA A 101 -28.04 12.24 8.06
N ASN A 102 -27.15 13.00 7.41
CA ASN A 102 -27.03 14.46 7.54
C ASN A 102 -27.70 15.26 6.39
N SER A 103 -28.57 14.63 5.60
CA SER A 103 -29.37 15.28 4.53
C SER A 103 -30.42 16.29 5.04
N SER A 104 -30.34 16.73 6.30
CA SER A 104 -31.15 17.81 6.87
C SER A 104 -30.26 18.97 7.32
N HIS A 105 -29.49 19.56 6.40
CA HIS A 105 -28.90 20.88 6.63
C HIS A 105 -29.90 21.96 6.17
N PRO A 106 -30.40 22.83 7.07
CA PRO A 106 -31.29 23.92 6.66
C PRO A 106 -30.56 24.89 5.72
N LYS A 107 -31.29 25.29 4.68
CA LYS A 107 -30.87 26.20 3.61
C LYS A 107 -30.20 27.45 4.18
N ARG A 108 -29.07 27.84 3.57
CA ARG A 108 -28.34 29.09 3.78
C ARG A 108 -29.31 30.24 4.12
N CYS A 109 -29.32 30.66 5.38
CA CYS A 109 -30.00 31.88 5.78
C CYS A 109 -29.32 33.05 5.06
N SER A 110 -30.07 33.67 4.16
CA SER A 110 -29.70 34.89 3.45
C SER A 110 -29.32 35.99 4.46
N LEU A 111 -28.01 36.17 4.70
CA LEU A 111 -27.47 37.34 5.39
C LEU A 111 -27.55 38.62 4.52
N LEU A 112 -28.07 38.52 3.29
CA LEU A 112 -28.16 39.63 2.34
C LEU A 112 -29.36 40.56 2.57
N ASN A 113 -30.35 40.17 3.39
CA ASN A 113 -31.51 41.04 3.67
C ASN A 113 -31.27 42.15 4.71
N ARG A 114 -30.05 42.27 5.27
CA ARG A 114 -29.71 43.35 6.21
C ARG A 114 -28.93 44.53 5.61
N LEU A 115 -28.53 44.44 4.33
CA LEU A 115 -27.80 45.52 3.65
C LEU A 115 -28.69 46.46 2.82
N PHE A 116 -29.99 46.17 2.68
CA PHE A 116 -30.93 46.99 1.89
C PHE A 116 -32.09 47.56 2.72
N LYS A 117 -31.85 47.95 3.97
CA LYS A 117 -32.76 48.81 4.74
C LYS A 117 -32.12 50.19 4.90
N ARG A 118 -32.35 51.06 3.90
CA ARG A 118 -32.37 52.52 4.06
C ARG A 118 -33.79 52.98 3.83
#